data_AF-A0A963B7X4-F1
#
_entry.id   AF-A0A963B7X4-F1
#
_cell.length_a   1.000
_cell.length_b   1.000
_cell.length_c   1.000
_cell.angle_alpha   90.00
_cell.angle_beta   90.00
_cell.angle_gamma   90.00
#
_symmetry.space_group_name_H-M   'P 1'
#
loop_
_entity.id
_entity.type
_entity.pdbx_description
1 polymer ?
#
loop_
_entity_poly.entity_id
_entity_poly.type
_entity_poly.pdbx_seq_one_letter_code
_entity_poly.pdbx_strand_id
1 'polypeptide(L)' 'MSEPMDAIFCRNVMIYFDKKTKAKLVERYANTLCDGGYLFIGHSESLFNLTDCFELIGNTVYRKRA' A
#
# COMPACT_ATOMS: atom_id res chain seq x y z
N MET A 1 -21.54 6.14 0.87
CA MET A 1 -20.36 6.30 1.74
C MET A 1 -19.66 4.95 1.70
N SER A 2 -18.45 4.85 1.13
CA SER A 2 -17.73 3.56 1.08
C SER A 2 -17.13 3.31 2.46
N GLU A 3 -17.38 2.13 3.03
CA GLU A 3 -16.73 1.74 4.28
C GLU A 3 -15.21 1.58 4.06
N PRO A 4 -14.37 1.97 5.05
CA PRO A 4 -12.94 1.73 4.99
C PRO A 4 -12.63 0.23 4.87
N MET A 5 -11.61 -0.13 4.10
CA MET A 5 -11.20 -1.52 3.92
C MET A 5 -10.23 -1.93 5.03
N ASP A 6 -10.33 -3.18 5.48
CA ASP A 6 -9.34 -3.76 6.42
C ASP A 6 -8.05 -4.19 5.72
N ALA A 7 -8.16 -4.59 4.44
CA ALA A 7 -7.04 -5.09 3.67
C ALA A 7 -7.16 -4.78 2.17
N ILE A 8 -6.02 -4.49 1.54
CA ILE A 8 -5.88 -4.33 0.09
C ILE A 8 -4.81 -5.30 -0.42
N PHE A 9 -5.12 -6.05 -1.47
CA PHE A 9 -4.18 -6.89 -2.20
C PHE A 9 -3.88 -6.26 -3.56
N CYS A 10 -2.66 -5.75 -3.73
CA CYS A 10 -2.18 -5.22 -5.01
C CYS A 10 -0.83 -5.83 -5.33
N ARG A 11 -0.85 -7.09 -5.79
CA ARG A 11 0.35 -7.89 -6.03
C ARG A 11 0.62 -8.03 -7.51
N ASN A 12 1.87 -7.84 -7.92
CA ASN A 12 2.36 -8.05 -9.30
C ASN A 12 1.73 -7.10 -10.34
N VAL A 13 1.26 -5.93 -9.89
CA VAL A 13 0.61 -4.92 -10.73
C VAL A 13 1.37 -3.58 -10.66
N MET A 14 1.88 -3.20 -9.49
CA MET A 14 2.60 -1.95 -9.35
C MET A 14 3.89 -1.93 -10.17
N ILE A 15 4.49 -3.08 -10.48
CA ILE A 15 5.67 -3.19 -11.34
C ILE A 15 5.52 -2.50 -12.71
N TYR A 16 4.29 -2.34 -13.22
CA TYR A 16 4.02 -1.70 -14.52
C TYR A 16 3.96 -0.16 -14.46
N PHE A 17 3.99 0.42 -13.26
CA PHE A 17 3.83 1.85 -13.05
C PHE A 17 5.16 2.56 -12.76
N ASP A 18 5.25 3.80 -13.21
CA ASP A 18 6.35 4.70 -12.86
C ASP A 18 6.28 5.11 -11.37
N LYS A 19 7.36 5.74 -10.87
CA LYS A 19 7.46 6.14 -9.46
C LYS A 19 6.35 7.11 -9.04
N LYS A 20 5.98 8.05 -9.91
CA LYS A 20 4.96 9.07 -9.65
C LYS A 20 3.57 8.45 -9.51
N THR A 21 3.26 7.50 -10.38
CA THR A 21 2.00 6.76 -10.40
C THR A 21 1.90 5.84 -9.19
N LYS A 22 3.01 5.15 -8.83
CA LYS A 22 3.09 4.35 -7.60
C LYS A 22 2.81 5.20 -6.36
N ALA A 23 3.46 6.35 -6.20
CA ALA A 23 3.24 7.23 -5.04
C ALA A 23 1.77 7.62 -4.89
N LYS A 24 1.15 8.09 -5.98
CA LYS A 24 -0.28 8.46 -5.99
C LYS A 24 -1.20 7.27 -5.67
N LEU A 25 -0.85 6.09 -6.15
CA LEU A 25 -1.64 4.88 -5.91
C LEU A 25 -1.59 4.46 -4.44
N VAL A 26 -0.41 4.52 -3.84
CA VAL A 26 -0.19 4.14 -2.44
C VAL A 26 -0.87 5.14 -1.48
N GLU A 27 -0.86 6.43 -1.79
CA GLU A 27 -1.64 7.43 -1.04
C GLU A 27 -3.15 7.12 -1.08
N ARG A 28 -3.67 6.70 -2.23
CA ARG A 28 -5.08 6.29 -2.35
C ARG A 28 -5.39 5.05 -1.53
N TYR A 29 -4.48 4.09 -1.49
CA TYR A 29 -4.61 2.91 -0.62
C TYR A 29 -4.66 3.31 0.85
N ALA A 30 -3.76 4.17 1.30
CA ALA A 30 -3.76 4.66 2.68
C ALA A 30 -5.09 5.34 3.06
N ASN A 31 -5.67 6.13 2.15
CA ASN A 31 -6.96 6.81 2.38
C ASN A 31 -8.16 5.85 2.37
N THR A 32 -8.03 4.69 1.74
CA THR A 32 -9.13 3.70 1.64
C THR A 32 -9.07 2.68 2.78
N LEU A 33 -7.89 2.46 3.35
CA LEU A 33 -7.68 1.55 4.48
C LEU A 33 -8.10 2.20 5.81
N CYS A 34 -8.71 1.39 6.68
CA CYS A 34 -8.83 1.73 8.09
C CYS A 34 -7.44 1.89 8.74
N ASP A 35 -7.38 2.59 9.87
CA ASP A 35 -6.13 2.74 10.61
C ASP A 35 -5.67 1.37 11.13
N GLY A 36 -4.40 1.05 10.91
CA GLY A 36 -3.89 -0.30 11.15
C GLY A 36 -4.26 -1.35 10.10
N GLY A 37 -4.97 -0.97 9.03
CA GLY A 37 -5.29 -1.84 7.90
C GLY A 37 -4.06 -2.29 7.11
N TYR A 38 -4.22 -3.35 6.31
CA TYR A 38 -3.09 -4.05 5.67
C TYR A 38 -3.02 -3.87 4.16
N LEU A 39 -1.81 -3.75 3.63
CA LEU A 39 -1.52 -3.71 2.20
C LEU A 39 -0.54 -4.83 1.84
N PHE A 40 -0.96 -5.71 0.95
CA PHE A 40 -0.17 -6.84 0.47
C PHE A 40 0.31 -6.57 -0.96
N ILE A 41 1.62 -6.67 -1.18
CA ILE A 41 2.24 -6.44 -2.49
C ILE A 41 3.02 -7.66 -2.97
N GLY A 42 3.49 -7.63 -4.21
CA GLY A 42 4.28 -8.67 -4.85
C GLY A 42 5.74 -8.66 -4.40
N HIS A 43 6.43 -9.80 -4.58
CA HIS A 43 7.83 -9.99 -4.17
C HIS A 43 8.82 -9.05 -4.87
N SER A 44 8.47 -8.57 -6.07
CA SER A 44 9.28 -7.62 -6.85
C SER A 44 8.87 -6.17 -6.63
N GLU A 45 8.00 -5.90 -5.66
CA GLU A 45 7.43 -4.58 -5.38
C GLU A 45 7.92 -4.08 -4.03
N SER A 46 8.06 -2.76 -3.89
CA SER A 46 8.49 -2.12 -2.65
C SER A 46 7.89 -0.73 -2.52
N LEU A 47 7.49 -0.38 -1.30
CA LEU A 47 7.02 0.97 -0.94
C LEU A 47 8.14 1.89 -0.46
N PHE A 48 9.40 1.45 -0.55
CA PHE A 48 10.55 2.21 -0.08
C PHE A 48 10.65 3.57 -0.78
N ASN A 49 10.77 4.64 0.01
CA ASN A 49 10.80 6.03 -0.45
C ASN A 49 9.62 6.44 -1.35
N LEU A 50 8.46 5.79 -1.21
CA LEU A 50 7.21 6.20 -1.87
C LEU A 50 6.25 6.93 -0.92
N THR A 51 6.26 6.61 0.37
CA THR A 51 5.38 7.20 1.39
C THR A 51 5.85 6.83 2.80
N ASP A 52 5.46 7.64 3.79
CA ASP A 52 5.62 7.36 5.21
C ASP A 52 4.35 6.80 5.87
N CYS A 53 3.24 6.67 5.11
CA CYS A 53 1.96 6.20 5.62
C CYS A 53 1.93 4.71 5.98
N PHE A 54 2.95 3.95 5.57
CA PHE A 54 3.01 2.51 5.78
C PHE A 54 4.28 2.11 6.52
N GLU A 55 4.17 1.05 7.30
CA GLU A 55 5.31 0.34 7.87
C GLU A 55 5.35 -1.10 7.36
N LEU A 56 6.54 -1.63 7.12
CA LEU A 56 6.74 -3.02 6.69
C LEU A 56 6.72 -3.91 7.93
N ILE A 57 5.78 -4.86 8.00
CA ILE A 57 5.60 -5.75 9.17
C ILE A 57 5.94 -7.22 8.89
N GLY A 58 6.27 -7.55 7.65
CA GLY A 58 6.56 -8.92 7.24
C GLY A 58 6.98 -8.99 5.78
N ASN A 59 6.93 -10.17 5.19
CA ASN A 59 7.33 -10.34 3.80
C ASN A 59 6.28 -9.75 2.85
N THR A 60 6.59 -8.60 2.24
CA THR A 60 5.69 -7.86 1.32
C THR A 60 4.34 -7.45 1.92
N VAL A 61 4.26 -7.38 3.25
CA VAL A 61 3.06 -6.96 3.99
C VAL A 61 3.35 -5.65 4.70
N TYR A 62 2.51 -4.66 4.42
CA TYR A 62 2.57 -3.33 4.99
C TYR A 62 1.34 -3.05 5.85
N ARG A 63 1.53 -2.35 6.96
CA ARG A 63 0.45 -1.86 7.81
C ARG A 63 0.33 -0.35 7.65
N LYS A 64 -0.88 0.17 7.50
CA LYS A 64 -1.14 1.61 7.52
C LYS A 64 -0.84 2.13 8.94
N ARG A 65 0.00 3.16 9.02
CA ARG A 65 0.22 3.90 10.29
C ARG A 65 -1.06 4.65 10.64
N ALA A 66 -1.44 4.62 11.92
CA ALA A 66 -2.54 5.43 12.45
C ALA A 66 -2.20 6.92 12.41
#